data_AF-A4AWT7-F1
#
_entry.id   AF-A4AWT7-F1
#
_cell.length_a   1.000
_cell.length_b   1.000
_cell.length_c   1.000
_cell.angle_alpha   90.00
_cell.angle_beta   90.00
_cell.angle_gamma   90.00
#
_symmetry.space_group_name_H-M   'P 1'
#
loop_
_entity.id
_entity.type
_entity.pdbx_description
1 polymer ?
#
loop_
_entity_poly.entity_id
_entity_poly.type
_entity_poly.pdbx_seq_one_letter_code
_entity_poly.pdbx_strand_id
1 'polypeptide(L)'
;MKKKDLFLLVLVFALTWSCKKDDDKLDIEVVPPQSLSETAIEDDAEIKEYLQTHFYNYEEFDNPPTDFDYKIKFDTIAGDNAGKTPIIDMTDNLKTEVITVKSSDFGRDDDEEVSHTLYTLVVREGEVEEHPTIGDYTVLHYEGTLIDGTAFDASVNVEARLYLSSTVRGYGNGVEYLSPGTGPFENGDGTVSFEGYGIGAVFIPSGLGYFDRAPSGSGIASYTPLVFKIDLLSFEANTDFDGDGIPSILEDLDGDGNLNNDNTDQDTERIFLPNHNDSDDDADGIPTIDEIDIDNEGNVTFRDTDGDGISDHLDSDS
;
A
#
# COMPACT_ATOMS: atom_id res chain seq x y z
N MET A 1 24.85 16.89 -88.25
CA MET A 1 25.38 15.55 -88.60
C MET A 1 26.73 15.35 -87.92
N LYS A 2 26.82 14.32 -87.06
CA LYS A 2 28.03 13.66 -86.51
C LYS A 2 28.91 14.56 -85.60
N LYS A 3 29.22 14.20 -84.35
CA LYS A 3 29.69 12.90 -83.86
C LYS A 3 29.18 12.57 -82.44
N LYS A 4 29.02 11.26 -82.23
CA LYS A 4 28.82 10.56 -80.96
C LYS A 4 30.19 10.33 -80.27
N ASP A 5 30.10 9.84 -79.03
CA ASP A 5 31.04 8.97 -78.29
C ASP A 5 31.67 9.65 -77.05
N LEU A 6 31.93 9.01 -75.91
CA LEU A 6 31.47 7.83 -75.15
C LEU A 6 32.45 7.75 -73.95
N PHE A 7 31.95 7.55 -72.72
CA PHE A 7 32.64 7.06 -71.50
C PHE A 7 33.89 7.79 -70.94
N LEU A 8 33.86 8.14 -69.64
CA LEU A 8 34.64 7.40 -68.62
C LEU A 8 34.25 7.85 -67.18
N LEU A 9 34.13 6.86 -66.31
CA LEU A 9 33.83 6.91 -64.88
C LEU A 9 35.13 7.17 -64.08
N VAL A 10 35.17 8.22 -63.25
CA VAL A 10 36.22 8.46 -62.22
C VAL A 10 35.57 9.23 -61.04
N LEU A 11 35.14 8.52 -59.99
CA LEU A 11 35.84 8.27 -58.72
C LEU A 11 35.83 9.47 -57.76
N VAL A 12 34.89 9.38 -56.81
CA VAL A 12 34.76 10.15 -55.57
C VAL A 12 36.04 9.99 -54.74
N PHE A 13 36.65 11.10 -54.33
CA PHE A 13 37.55 11.10 -53.18
C PHE A 13 37.37 12.36 -52.34
N ALA A 14 37.24 12.10 -51.05
CA ALA A 14 36.86 13.02 -50.00
C ALA A 14 37.95 14.05 -49.70
N LEU A 15 37.52 15.25 -49.33
CA LEU A 15 38.27 16.12 -48.44
C LEU A 15 37.37 16.47 -47.26
N THR A 16 37.70 15.85 -46.14
CA THR A 16 37.14 16.03 -44.82
C THR A 16 37.51 17.41 -44.28
N TRP A 17 36.49 18.23 -44.00
CA TRP A 17 36.60 19.32 -43.04
C TRP A 17 35.85 18.88 -41.79
N SER A 18 36.55 18.22 -40.88
CA SER A 18 36.01 17.87 -39.57
C SER A 18 35.96 19.13 -38.70
N CYS A 19 34.74 19.64 -38.49
CA CYS A 19 34.47 20.54 -37.38
C CYS A 19 34.66 19.78 -36.08
N LYS A 20 35.52 20.30 -35.19
CA LYS A 20 35.51 19.92 -33.77
C LYS A 20 34.09 20.16 -33.24
N LYS A 21 33.45 19.10 -32.74
CA LYS A 21 32.36 19.22 -31.78
C LYS A 21 33.01 19.04 -30.42
N ASP A 22 32.91 20.08 -29.60
CA ASP A 22 33.07 19.97 -28.16
C ASP A 22 31.90 19.12 -27.67
N ASP A 23 32.13 17.81 -27.57
CA ASP A 23 31.22 16.89 -26.89
C ASP A 23 31.49 17.01 -25.38
N ASP A 24 31.12 18.14 -24.79
CA ASP A 24 30.82 18.19 -23.35
C ASP A 24 29.50 17.43 -23.17
N LYS A 25 29.58 16.10 -23.25
CA LYS A 25 28.56 15.25 -22.67
C LYS A 25 28.60 15.56 -21.18
N LEU A 26 27.51 16.10 -20.66
CA LEU A 26 27.20 16.02 -19.24
C LEU A 26 27.34 14.54 -18.88
N ASP A 27 28.39 14.18 -18.14
CA ASP A 27 28.47 12.91 -17.45
C ASP A 27 27.33 12.92 -16.44
N ILE A 28 26.15 12.48 -16.87
CA ILE A 28 25.06 12.15 -15.98
C ILE A 28 25.55 10.89 -15.27
N GLU A 29 26.08 11.06 -14.08
CA GLU A 29 26.37 9.97 -13.16
C GLU A 29 25.01 9.33 -12.82
N VAL A 30 24.70 8.22 -13.50
CA VAL A 30 23.53 7.40 -13.19
C VAL A 30 23.89 6.63 -11.92
N VAL A 31 23.52 7.18 -10.77
CA VAL A 31 23.60 6.47 -9.49
C VAL A 31 22.69 5.24 -9.61
N PRO A 32 23.19 4.02 -9.38
CA PRO A 32 22.36 2.83 -9.38
C PRO A 32 21.19 2.98 -8.39
N PRO A 33 20.00 2.46 -8.70
CA PRO A 33 18.91 2.37 -7.74
C PRO A 33 19.37 1.66 -6.46
N GLN A 34 18.91 2.12 -5.32
CA GLN A 34 19.19 1.51 -4.02
C GLN A 34 18.55 0.12 -3.94
N SER A 35 19.19 -0.81 -3.22
CA SER A 35 18.62 -2.15 -3.04
C SER A 35 17.51 -2.13 -2.00
N LEU A 36 16.61 -3.12 -2.06
CA LEU A 36 15.56 -3.31 -1.07
C LEU A 36 16.18 -3.60 0.30
N SER A 37 17.26 -4.39 0.33
CA SER A 37 18.02 -4.71 1.55
C SER A 37 18.62 -3.49 2.24
N GLU A 38 19.23 -2.57 1.48
CA GLU A 38 19.82 -1.34 2.02
C GLU A 38 18.73 -0.38 2.51
N THR A 39 17.67 -0.22 1.72
CA THR A 39 16.54 0.66 2.05
C THR A 39 15.80 0.20 3.30
N ALA A 40 15.56 -1.10 3.48
CA ALA A 40 14.90 -1.63 4.66
C ALA A 40 15.63 -1.26 5.97
N ILE A 41 16.97 -1.24 5.94
CA ILE A 41 17.79 -0.88 7.11
C ILE A 41 17.72 0.63 7.38
N GLU A 42 17.78 1.45 6.33
CA GLU A 42 17.74 2.91 6.45
C GLU A 42 16.36 3.39 6.92
N ASP A 43 15.28 2.87 6.34
CA ASP A 43 13.91 3.19 6.71
C ASP A 43 13.60 2.80 8.17
N ASP A 44 13.99 1.58 8.59
CA ASP A 44 13.79 1.10 9.96
C ASP A 44 14.56 1.96 10.97
N ALA A 45 15.78 2.40 10.63
CA ALA A 45 16.56 3.29 11.46
C ALA A 45 15.92 4.69 11.58
N GLU A 46 15.44 5.25 10.46
CA GLU A 46 14.77 6.56 10.43
C GLU A 46 13.46 6.55 11.22
N ILE A 47 12.61 5.54 11.01
CA ILE A 47 11.35 5.39 11.77
C ILE A 47 11.65 5.21 13.25
N LYS A 48 12.60 4.34 13.64
CA LYS A 48 12.97 4.16 15.06
C LYS A 48 13.50 5.43 15.69
N GLU A 49 14.31 6.20 14.99
CA GLU A 49 14.80 7.50 15.48
C GLU A 49 13.62 8.45 15.73
N TYR A 50 12.65 8.52 14.81
CA TYR A 50 11.44 9.31 15.00
C TYR A 50 10.67 8.86 16.25
N LEU A 51 10.39 7.57 16.38
CA LEU A 51 9.63 7.00 17.50
C LEU A 51 10.36 7.15 18.85
N GLN A 52 11.69 7.20 18.86
CA GLN A 52 12.51 7.43 20.06
C GLN A 52 12.56 8.91 20.48
N THR A 53 12.45 9.82 19.53
CA THR A 53 12.65 11.26 19.76
C THR A 53 11.33 12.04 19.83
N HIS A 54 10.21 11.42 19.48
CA HIS A 54 8.90 12.03 19.49
C HIS A 54 7.96 11.36 20.50
N PHE A 55 6.96 12.12 20.92
CA PHE A 55 5.80 11.67 21.67
C PHE A 55 4.53 12.19 20.98
N TYR A 56 3.37 11.60 21.29
CA TYR A 56 2.08 12.14 20.90
C TYR A 56 1.40 12.82 22.09
N ASN A 57 0.32 13.56 21.87
CA ASN A 57 -0.48 14.22 22.90
C ASN A 57 -1.29 13.25 23.81
N TYR A 58 -0.67 12.18 24.30
CA TYR A 58 -1.29 11.11 25.11
C TYR A 58 -2.00 11.62 26.36
N GLU A 59 -1.49 12.67 27.01
CA GLU A 59 -2.15 13.26 28.18
C GLU A 59 -3.53 13.87 27.85
N GLU A 60 -3.71 14.39 26.63
CA GLU A 60 -5.01 14.87 26.15
C GLU A 60 -5.95 13.71 25.85
N PHE A 61 -5.44 12.56 25.38
CA PHE A 61 -6.25 11.35 25.19
C PHE A 61 -6.65 10.71 26.54
N ASP A 62 -5.74 10.67 27.51
CA ASP A 62 -5.98 10.13 28.85
C ASP A 62 -6.94 11.00 29.67
N ASN A 63 -6.87 12.33 29.49
CA ASN A 63 -7.73 13.29 30.17
C ASN A 63 -8.28 14.34 29.19
N PRO A 64 -9.28 13.96 28.36
CA PRO A 64 -9.80 14.83 27.30
C PRO A 64 -10.34 16.17 27.83
N PRO A 65 -9.79 17.31 27.37
CA PRO A 65 -10.40 18.62 27.64
C PRO A 65 -11.76 18.75 26.92
N THR A 66 -12.61 19.68 27.39
CA THR A 66 -13.98 19.85 26.85
C THR A 66 -14.04 20.09 25.34
N ASP A 67 -13.02 20.73 24.76
CA ASP A 67 -12.96 21.07 23.33
C ASP A 67 -11.91 20.24 22.58
N PHE A 68 -11.61 19.02 23.05
CA PHE A 68 -10.62 18.16 22.40
C PHE A 68 -11.09 17.73 21.01
N ASP A 69 -10.23 17.91 20.01
CA ASP A 69 -10.50 17.55 18.61
C ASP A 69 -10.19 16.09 18.29
N TYR A 70 -9.68 15.33 19.27
CA TYR A 70 -9.23 13.95 19.11
C TYR A 70 -8.24 13.75 17.95
N LYS A 71 -7.43 14.77 17.62
CA LYS A 71 -6.39 14.64 16.60
C LYS A 71 -5.03 14.34 17.23
N ILE A 72 -4.33 13.37 16.65
CA ILE A 72 -2.95 13.04 17.01
C ILE A 72 -2.04 14.22 16.66
N LYS A 73 -1.31 14.70 17.67
CA LYS A 73 -0.28 15.73 17.56
C LYS A 73 1.04 15.15 18.04
N PHE A 74 1.99 15.01 17.12
CA PHE A 74 3.35 14.62 17.44
C PHE A 74 4.20 15.85 17.77
N ASP A 75 5.09 15.71 18.74
CA ASP A 75 6.05 16.74 19.10
C ASP A 75 7.35 16.07 19.61
N THR A 76 8.46 16.82 19.58
CA THR A 76 9.78 16.31 19.93
C THR A 76 10.00 16.33 21.44
N ILE A 77 10.73 15.33 21.95
CA ILE A 77 11.14 15.21 23.35
C ILE A 77 12.33 16.14 23.60
N ALA A 78 12.03 17.42 23.76
CA ALA A 78 13.02 18.47 24.01
C ALA A 78 12.42 19.60 24.86
N GLY A 79 13.28 20.37 25.52
CA GLY A 79 12.84 21.53 26.31
C GLY A 79 11.81 21.18 27.37
N ASP A 80 10.62 21.77 27.28
CA ASP A 80 9.50 21.54 28.19
C ASP A 80 8.95 20.10 28.09
N ASN A 81 9.19 19.40 26.98
CA ASN A 81 8.79 18.02 26.72
C ASN A 81 9.85 16.98 27.10
N ALA A 82 10.99 17.37 27.70
CA ALA A 82 12.11 16.47 27.95
C ALA A 82 11.80 15.28 28.90
N GLY A 83 10.67 15.30 29.60
CA GLY A 83 10.20 14.20 30.46
C GLY A 83 9.08 13.34 29.84
N LYS A 84 8.72 13.57 28.58
CA LYS A 84 7.68 12.81 27.88
C LYS A 84 8.18 11.40 27.55
N THR A 85 7.25 10.45 27.50
CA THR A 85 7.55 9.07 27.12
C THR A 85 7.65 8.97 25.59
N PRO A 86 8.75 8.43 25.04
CA PRO A 86 8.88 8.13 23.61
C PRO A 86 7.78 7.22 23.08
N ILE A 87 7.36 7.41 21.83
CA ILE A 87 6.38 6.52 21.17
C ILE A 87 6.90 5.07 21.17
N ILE A 88 8.20 4.87 20.94
CA ILE A 88 8.80 3.52 20.92
C ILE A 88 8.64 2.75 22.24
N ASP A 89 8.48 3.47 23.36
CA ASP A 89 8.33 2.88 24.70
C ASP A 89 6.84 2.64 25.06
N MET A 90 5.89 3.02 24.21
CA MET A 90 4.45 2.85 24.42
C MET A 90 3.98 1.43 24.05
N THR A 91 4.55 0.40 24.69
CA THR A 91 4.38 -1.02 24.28
C THR A 91 2.94 -1.53 24.25
N ASP A 92 2.04 -0.90 25.00
CA ASP A 92 0.62 -1.27 25.01
C ASP A 92 -0.10 -0.74 23.75
N ASN A 93 0.33 0.42 23.25
CA ASN A 93 -0.28 1.14 22.13
C ASN A 93 0.44 0.92 20.79
N LEU A 94 1.76 0.71 20.80
CA LEU A 94 2.57 0.53 19.59
C LEU A 94 2.64 -0.95 19.21
N LYS A 95 1.95 -1.30 18.13
CA LYS A 95 2.00 -2.62 17.50
C LYS A 95 3.12 -2.65 16.46
N THR A 96 3.71 -3.82 16.28
CA THR A 96 4.81 -4.03 15.36
C THR A 96 4.56 -5.30 14.58
N GLU A 97 4.71 -5.21 13.27
CA GLU A 97 4.56 -6.32 12.34
C GLU A 97 5.79 -6.42 11.46
N VAL A 98 6.22 -7.64 11.15
CA VAL A 98 7.33 -7.88 10.25
C VAL A 98 6.78 -8.51 8.99
N ILE A 99 6.88 -7.77 7.88
CA ILE A 99 6.32 -8.16 6.59
C ILE A 99 7.47 -8.38 5.62
N THR A 100 7.46 -9.51 4.92
CA THR A 100 8.46 -9.83 3.91
C THR A 100 8.03 -9.27 2.56
N VAL A 101 8.95 -8.55 1.90
CA VAL A 101 8.71 -7.90 0.61
C VAL A 101 9.68 -8.46 -0.41
N LYS A 102 9.18 -8.76 -1.60
CA LYS A 102 10.00 -9.26 -2.72
C LYS A 102 10.31 -8.10 -3.66
N SER A 103 11.52 -8.05 -4.20
CA SER A 103 11.87 -7.00 -5.16
C SER A 103 11.10 -7.11 -6.48
N SER A 104 10.56 -8.29 -6.79
CA SER A 104 9.60 -8.53 -7.88
C SER A 104 8.33 -7.70 -7.75
N ASP A 105 7.90 -7.36 -6.53
CA ASP A 105 6.72 -6.50 -6.28
C ASP A 105 6.94 -5.09 -6.86
N PHE A 106 8.21 -4.68 -6.96
CA PHE A 106 8.66 -3.45 -7.63
C PHE A 106 9.20 -3.69 -9.04
N GLY A 107 8.85 -4.82 -9.65
CA GLY A 107 9.26 -5.22 -11.00
C GLY A 107 10.77 -5.29 -11.19
N ARG A 108 11.50 -5.69 -10.15
CA ARG A 108 12.95 -5.90 -10.18
C ARG A 108 13.28 -7.38 -10.31
N ASP A 109 14.44 -7.68 -10.89
CA ASP A 109 14.92 -9.04 -11.19
C ASP A 109 16.19 -9.40 -10.39
N ASP A 110 16.42 -8.72 -9.26
CA ASP A 110 17.53 -8.97 -8.34
C ASP A 110 17.22 -10.01 -7.25
N ASP A 111 16.02 -10.61 -7.27
CA ASP A 111 15.56 -11.71 -6.42
C ASP A 111 15.75 -11.43 -4.91
N GLU A 112 15.65 -10.17 -4.48
CA GLU A 112 15.72 -9.83 -3.06
C GLU A 112 14.38 -10.13 -2.37
N GLU A 113 14.45 -10.75 -1.21
CA GLU A 113 13.33 -10.98 -0.31
C GLU A 113 13.74 -10.48 1.08
N VAL A 114 13.11 -9.39 1.54
CA VAL A 114 13.59 -8.62 2.69
C VAL A 114 12.46 -8.30 3.63
N SER A 115 12.66 -8.59 4.91
CA SER A 115 11.73 -8.23 5.98
C SER A 115 11.79 -6.74 6.29
N HIS A 116 10.62 -6.10 6.30
CA HIS A 116 10.39 -4.72 6.69
C HIS A 116 9.55 -4.69 7.97
N THR A 117 9.83 -3.71 8.84
CA THR A 117 9.06 -3.54 10.08
C THR A 117 8.02 -2.44 9.90
N LEU A 118 6.74 -2.80 10.05
CA LEU A 118 5.61 -1.87 10.13
C LEU A 118 5.33 -1.51 11.59
N TYR A 119 5.03 -0.25 11.86
CA TYR A 119 4.68 0.22 13.19
C TYR A 119 3.30 0.88 13.19
N THR A 120 2.39 0.38 14.03
CA THR A 120 1.05 0.96 14.19
C THR A 120 0.83 1.42 15.61
N LEU A 121 0.69 2.72 15.82
CA LEU A 121 0.34 3.32 17.10
C LEU A 121 -1.18 3.43 17.22
N VAL A 122 -1.79 2.66 18.11
CA VAL A 122 -3.21 2.77 18.46
C VAL A 122 -3.36 3.70 19.67
N VAL A 123 -3.87 4.91 19.46
CA VAL A 123 -4.02 5.91 20.55
C VAL A 123 -5.39 5.86 21.21
N ARG A 124 -6.40 5.33 20.52
CA ARG A 124 -7.74 5.09 21.03
C ARG A 124 -8.35 3.90 20.30
N GLU A 125 -8.81 2.90 21.05
CA GLU A 125 -9.65 1.83 20.51
C GLU A 125 -11.05 2.36 20.19
N GLY A 126 -11.63 1.86 19.12
CA GLY A 126 -13.03 2.04 18.79
C GLY A 126 -13.96 1.24 19.70
N GLU A 127 -15.25 1.57 19.65
CA GLU A 127 -16.28 0.90 20.47
C GLU A 127 -16.76 -0.44 19.89
N VAL A 128 -16.46 -0.71 18.62
CA VAL A 128 -16.78 -1.97 17.95
C VAL A 128 -15.54 -2.87 18.01
N GLU A 129 -15.71 -4.12 18.45
CA GLU A 129 -14.59 -5.04 18.73
C GLU A 129 -14.00 -5.65 17.44
N GLU A 130 -14.79 -5.78 16.39
CA GLU A 130 -14.33 -6.32 15.12
C GLU A 130 -13.35 -5.36 14.41
N HIS A 131 -12.34 -5.94 13.78
CA HIS A 131 -11.32 -5.23 13.01
C HIS A 131 -11.53 -5.49 11.52
N PRO A 132 -11.19 -4.53 10.64
CA PRO A 132 -11.14 -4.80 9.21
C PRO A 132 -9.98 -5.74 8.89
N THR A 133 -10.09 -6.41 7.76
CA THR A 133 -9.03 -7.16 7.10
C THR A 133 -8.53 -6.37 5.87
N ILE A 134 -7.35 -6.71 5.33
CA ILE A 134 -6.88 -6.12 4.06
C ILE A 134 -7.89 -6.25 2.90
N GLY A 135 -8.77 -7.26 2.96
CA GLY A 135 -9.83 -7.50 1.99
C GLY A 135 -11.10 -6.70 2.20
N ASP A 136 -11.16 -5.75 3.15
CA ASP A 136 -12.38 -5.01 3.45
C ASP A 136 -12.39 -3.57 2.88
N TYR A 137 -13.58 -3.09 2.54
CA TYR A 137 -13.83 -1.64 2.41
C TYR A 137 -13.87 -1.00 3.80
N THR A 138 -13.16 0.11 3.96
CA THR A 138 -13.19 0.95 5.15
C THR A 138 -13.77 2.33 4.83
N VAL A 139 -14.36 2.96 5.85
CA VAL A 139 -14.76 4.36 5.83
C VAL A 139 -13.96 5.06 6.92
N LEU A 140 -13.16 6.06 6.53
CA LEU A 140 -12.18 6.66 7.43
C LEU A 140 -11.91 8.13 7.13
N HIS A 141 -11.23 8.80 8.06
CA HIS A 141 -10.46 10.00 7.79
C HIS A 141 -8.98 9.70 7.86
N TYR A 142 -8.18 10.37 7.04
CA TYR A 142 -6.73 10.23 7.10
C TYR A 142 -5.97 11.52 6.80
N GLU A 143 -4.75 11.59 7.31
CA GLU A 143 -3.72 12.57 6.95
C GLU A 143 -2.41 11.81 6.68
N GLY A 144 -1.87 11.94 5.47
CA GLY A 144 -0.59 11.38 5.06
C GLY A 144 0.52 12.44 5.08
N THR A 145 1.59 12.16 5.83
CA THR A 145 2.78 13.01 5.93
C THR A 145 4.06 12.22 5.72
N LEU A 146 5.13 12.89 5.30
CA LEU A 146 6.47 12.36 5.41
C LEU A 146 6.92 12.37 6.89
N ILE A 147 8.02 11.68 7.22
CA ILE A 147 8.56 11.64 8.59
C ILE A 147 8.90 13.05 9.14
N ASP A 148 9.22 14.00 8.26
CA ASP A 148 9.51 15.40 8.61
C ASP A 148 8.25 16.26 8.85
N GLY A 149 7.06 15.67 8.70
CA GLY A 149 5.77 16.33 8.87
C GLY A 149 5.22 17.01 7.61
N THR A 150 5.92 16.92 6.47
CA THR A 150 5.40 17.45 5.19
C THR A 150 4.19 16.65 4.74
N ALA A 151 3.01 17.28 4.70
CA ALA A 151 1.79 16.65 4.22
C ALA A 151 1.81 16.44 2.69
N PHE A 152 1.35 15.27 2.24
CA PHE A 152 1.25 14.93 0.81
C PHE A 152 -0.18 14.54 0.39
N ASP A 153 -1.02 14.06 1.31
CA ASP A 153 -2.41 13.70 1.03
C ASP A 153 -3.27 13.76 2.30
N ALA A 154 -4.58 13.98 2.17
CA ALA A 154 -5.50 14.03 3.30
C ALA A 154 -6.98 13.94 2.90
N SER A 155 -7.76 13.22 3.69
CA SER A 155 -9.22 13.29 3.73
C SER A 155 -9.68 13.47 5.17
N VAL A 156 -9.62 14.71 5.67
CA VAL A 156 -9.84 15.03 7.11
C VAL A 156 -11.25 15.51 7.46
N ASN A 157 -12.03 15.94 6.46
CA ASN A 157 -13.39 16.49 6.64
C ASN A 157 -14.42 15.83 5.71
N VAL A 158 -14.00 14.78 4.99
CA VAL A 158 -14.84 14.02 4.05
C VAL A 158 -14.49 12.57 4.28
N GLU A 159 -15.50 11.74 4.46
CA GLU A 159 -15.32 10.31 4.65
C GLU A 159 -14.73 9.70 3.37
N ALA A 160 -13.56 9.08 3.50
CA ALA A 160 -12.95 8.32 2.42
C ALA A 160 -13.41 6.86 2.53
N ARG A 161 -14.05 6.34 1.49
CA ARG A 161 -14.31 4.91 1.35
C ARG A 161 -13.17 4.28 0.55
N LEU A 162 -12.35 3.45 1.21
CA LEU A 162 -11.16 2.85 0.62
C LEU A 162 -11.23 1.32 0.73
N TYR A 163 -10.95 0.63 -0.38
CA TYR A 163 -10.63 -0.80 -0.34
C TYR A 163 -9.17 -0.94 0.10
N LEU A 164 -8.90 -1.66 1.19
CA LEU A 164 -7.57 -1.65 1.82
C LEU A 164 -6.49 -2.24 0.90
N SER A 165 -6.77 -3.30 0.15
CA SER A 165 -5.83 -3.83 -0.86
C SER A 165 -5.55 -2.89 -2.03
N SER A 166 -6.36 -1.85 -2.26
CA SER A 166 -6.05 -0.80 -3.25
C SER A 166 -5.18 0.34 -2.70
N THR A 167 -4.76 0.27 -1.44
CA THR A 167 -3.84 1.24 -0.83
C THR A 167 -2.39 0.73 -0.89
N VAL A 168 -1.41 1.52 -0.41
CA VAL A 168 -0.05 0.97 -0.24
C VAL A 168 -0.08 -0.12 0.84
N ARG A 169 0.64 -1.23 0.63
CA ARG A 169 0.59 -2.44 1.47
C ARG A 169 0.58 -2.12 2.98
N GLY A 170 1.57 -1.36 3.44
CA GLY A 170 1.68 -1.00 4.86
C GLY A 170 0.53 -0.15 5.41
N TYR A 171 -0.20 0.59 4.57
CA TYR A 171 -1.42 1.28 5.00
C TYR A 171 -2.53 0.28 5.29
N GLY A 172 -2.79 -0.64 4.35
CA GLY A 172 -3.78 -1.71 4.50
C GLY A 172 -3.51 -2.55 5.75
N ASN A 173 -2.31 -3.14 5.86
CA ASN A 173 -1.92 -3.95 7.01
C ASN A 173 -1.95 -3.14 8.33
N GLY A 174 -1.60 -1.85 8.27
CA GLY A 174 -1.62 -0.98 9.45
C GLY A 174 -3.03 -0.72 9.98
N VAL A 175 -4.02 -0.60 9.09
CA VAL A 175 -5.42 -0.31 9.47
C VAL A 175 -6.08 -1.48 10.20
N GLU A 176 -5.64 -2.73 9.97
CA GLU A 176 -6.18 -3.93 10.63
C GLU A 176 -6.04 -3.90 12.16
N TYR A 177 -5.06 -3.14 12.69
CA TYR A 177 -4.91 -2.96 14.13
C TYR A 177 -5.88 -1.95 14.75
N LEU A 178 -6.65 -1.22 13.94
CA LEU A 178 -7.63 -0.25 14.41
C LEU A 178 -9.01 -0.88 14.48
N SER A 179 -9.78 -0.45 15.46
CA SER A 179 -11.18 -0.85 15.68
C SER A 179 -12.11 0.33 15.35
N PRO A 180 -13.26 0.12 14.68
CA PRO A 180 -14.11 1.21 14.25
C PRO A 180 -15.07 1.70 15.35
N GLY A 181 -15.83 2.74 15.03
CA GLY A 181 -16.87 3.27 15.90
C GLY A 181 -18.26 2.77 15.55
N THR A 182 -19.26 3.51 16.01
CA THR A 182 -20.66 3.31 15.63
C THR A 182 -21.11 4.39 14.65
N GLY A 183 -22.04 4.02 13.77
CA GLY A 183 -22.56 4.88 12.71
C GLY A 183 -22.75 4.12 11.40
N PRO A 184 -23.05 4.81 10.29
CA PRO A 184 -23.32 6.24 10.21
C PRO A 184 -24.67 6.63 10.85
N PHE A 185 -24.72 7.79 11.52
CA PHE A 185 -25.94 8.42 12.02
C PHE A 185 -26.35 9.58 11.11
N GLU A 186 -27.59 9.56 10.61
CA GLU A 186 -28.14 10.61 9.74
C GLU A 186 -28.38 11.92 10.50
N ASN A 187 -27.78 13.03 10.05
CA ASN A 187 -27.92 14.35 10.70
C ASN A 187 -29.14 15.15 10.20
N GLY A 188 -29.80 14.69 9.12
CA GLY A 188 -30.99 15.32 8.55
C GLY A 188 -30.71 16.51 7.60
N ASP A 189 -29.45 16.82 7.33
CA ASP A 189 -28.99 17.78 6.32
C ASP A 189 -28.28 17.12 5.13
N GLY A 190 -28.31 15.79 5.07
CA GLY A 190 -27.63 14.97 4.06
C GLY A 190 -26.19 14.60 4.43
N THR A 191 -25.73 14.96 5.63
CA THR A 191 -24.47 14.46 6.21
C THR A 191 -24.73 13.35 7.21
N VAL A 192 -23.68 12.56 7.49
CA VAL A 192 -23.68 11.53 8.51
C VAL A 192 -22.69 11.88 9.62
N SER A 193 -22.80 11.20 10.75
CA SER A 193 -21.82 11.29 11.85
C SER A 193 -21.48 9.90 12.38
N PHE A 194 -20.31 9.80 13.02
CA PHE A 194 -19.79 8.58 13.64
C PHE A 194 -19.34 8.90 15.06
N GLU A 195 -19.52 7.97 15.98
CA GLU A 195 -19.17 8.12 17.39
C GLU A 195 -18.25 6.98 17.83
N GLY A 196 -17.36 7.26 18.79
CA GLY A 196 -16.54 6.22 19.42
C GLY A 196 -15.58 5.48 18.48
N TYR A 197 -15.12 6.11 17.39
CA TYR A 197 -14.23 5.47 16.41
C TYR A 197 -12.78 5.31 16.90
N GLY A 198 -12.06 4.31 16.39
CA GLY A 198 -10.64 4.13 16.69
C GLY A 198 -9.78 5.20 16.04
N ILE A 199 -8.67 5.52 16.69
CA ILE A 199 -7.70 6.52 16.24
C ILE A 199 -6.31 5.93 16.36
N GLY A 200 -5.52 6.06 15.31
CA GLY A 200 -4.13 5.63 15.32
C GLY A 200 -3.26 6.30 14.29
N ALA A 201 -2.00 5.89 14.26
CA ALA A 201 -1.05 6.28 13.23
C ALA A 201 -0.22 5.08 12.77
N VAL A 202 0.07 5.01 11.48
CA VAL A 202 0.88 3.96 10.86
C VAL A 202 2.16 4.57 10.32
N PHE A 203 3.32 4.00 10.67
CA PHE A 203 4.64 4.38 10.16
C PHE A 203 5.12 3.28 9.22
N ILE A 204 5.20 3.63 7.93
CA ILE A 204 5.34 2.70 6.82
C ILE A 204 6.74 2.87 6.22
N PRO A 205 7.63 1.86 6.29
CA PRO A 205 8.88 1.91 5.54
C PRO A 205 8.58 1.94 4.05
N SER A 206 9.46 2.54 3.24
CA SER A 206 9.22 2.76 1.82
C SER A 206 8.98 1.47 1.04
N GLY A 207 9.58 0.35 1.43
CA GLY A 207 9.31 -0.99 0.87
C GLY A 207 7.90 -1.53 1.13
N LEU A 208 7.16 -0.99 2.09
CA LEU A 208 5.72 -1.23 2.28
C LEU A 208 4.87 -0.04 1.79
N GLY A 209 5.52 0.99 1.27
CA GLY A 209 4.94 2.20 0.68
C GLY A 209 5.17 2.21 -0.83
N TYR A 210 5.82 3.27 -1.33
CA TYR A 210 6.06 3.44 -2.76
C TYR A 210 7.47 3.06 -3.24
N PHE A 211 8.40 2.74 -2.34
CA PHE A 211 9.80 2.41 -2.63
C PHE A 211 10.41 3.37 -3.66
N ASP A 212 10.84 2.90 -4.84
CA ASP A 212 11.38 3.72 -5.93
C ASP A 212 10.34 4.27 -6.91
N ARG A 213 9.06 3.93 -6.73
CA ARG A 213 7.92 4.23 -7.62
C ARG A 213 6.93 5.25 -7.04
N ALA A 214 7.42 6.27 -6.33
CA ALA A 214 6.59 7.34 -5.79
C ALA A 214 5.67 7.98 -6.87
N PRO A 215 4.39 8.25 -6.58
CA PRO A 215 3.46 8.83 -7.55
C PRO A 215 3.96 10.19 -8.04
N SER A 216 3.94 10.38 -9.36
CA SER A 216 4.40 11.63 -9.99
C SER A 216 3.62 12.84 -9.49
N GLY A 217 4.31 13.82 -8.92
CA GLY A 217 3.71 15.06 -8.41
C GLY A 217 3.14 14.98 -6.99
N SER A 218 3.28 13.84 -6.30
CA SER A 218 2.90 13.68 -4.87
C SER A 218 3.76 14.48 -3.91
N GLY A 219 4.99 14.84 -4.30
CA GLY A 219 5.99 15.41 -3.40
C GLY A 219 6.73 14.37 -2.56
N ILE A 220 6.40 13.08 -2.70
CA ILE A 220 7.09 11.96 -2.07
C ILE A 220 8.34 11.65 -2.90
N ALA A 221 9.51 11.60 -2.26
CA ALA A 221 10.74 11.15 -2.90
C ALA A 221 10.83 9.62 -2.91
N SER A 222 11.66 9.06 -3.79
CA SER A 222 11.97 7.62 -3.73
C SER A 222 12.58 7.26 -2.38
N TYR A 223 12.33 6.03 -1.93
CA TYR A 223 12.89 5.46 -0.70
C TYR A 223 12.53 6.28 0.54
N THR A 224 11.32 6.84 0.59
CA THR A 224 10.86 7.70 1.69
C THR A 224 9.80 6.98 2.54
N PRO A 225 10.02 6.83 3.86
CA PRO A 225 9.00 6.37 4.79
C PRO A 225 7.78 7.30 4.84
N LEU A 226 6.61 6.71 5.06
CA LEU A 226 5.33 7.43 5.14
C LEU A 226 4.75 7.34 6.55
N VAL A 227 4.01 8.36 6.95
CA VAL A 227 3.22 8.38 8.19
C VAL A 227 1.78 8.69 7.84
N PHE A 228 0.85 7.86 8.29
CA PHE A 228 -0.57 8.13 8.17
C PHE A 228 -1.20 8.24 9.55
N LYS A 229 -1.96 9.30 9.82
CA LYS A 229 -2.88 9.37 10.95
C LYS A 229 -4.25 8.98 10.46
N ILE A 230 -4.97 8.14 11.19
CA ILE A 230 -6.20 7.51 10.73
C ILE A 230 -7.25 7.57 11.83
N ASP A 231 -8.45 8.01 11.45
CA ASP A 231 -9.67 7.85 12.23
C ASP A 231 -10.52 6.77 11.52
N LEU A 232 -10.61 5.56 12.07
CA LEU A 232 -11.35 4.46 11.44
C LEU A 232 -12.82 4.51 11.84
N LEU A 233 -13.69 5.00 10.95
CA LEU A 233 -15.09 5.29 11.28
C LEU A 233 -15.97 4.03 11.24
N SER A 234 -15.87 3.25 10.17
CA SER A 234 -16.57 1.97 9.98
C SER A 234 -15.86 1.12 8.92
N PHE A 235 -16.27 -0.13 8.77
CA PHE A 235 -15.85 -0.99 7.65
C PHE A 235 -16.99 -1.93 7.22
N GLU A 236 -16.82 -2.54 6.06
CA GLU A 236 -17.72 -3.53 5.47
C GLU A 236 -17.02 -4.89 5.50
N ALA A 237 -17.32 -5.68 6.53
CA ALA A 237 -16.74 -7.01 6.72
C ALA A 237 -17.12 -7.96 5.59
N ASN A 238 -16.18 -8.82 5.20
CA ASN A 238 -16.34 -9.79 4.10
C ASN A 238 -16.69 -9.09 2.79
N THR A 239 -16.02 -7.97 2.50
CA THR A 239 -16.12 -7.34 1.18
C THR A 239 -15.72 -8.35 0.10
N ASP A 240 -16.51 -8.38 -0.96
CA ASP A 240 -16.29 -9.12 -2.20
C ASP A 240 -16.11 -8.04 -3.29
N PHE A 241 -14.88 -7.84 -3.74
CA PHE A 241 -14.50 -6.63 -4.50
C PHE A 241 -14.90 -6.70 -5.98
N ASP A 242 -14.76 -7.87 -6.63
CA ASP A 242 -15.18 -8.13 -8.00
C ASP A 242 -16.62 -8.67 -8.12
N GLY A 243 -17.21 -9.15 -7.02
CA GLY A 243 -18.58 -9.64 -6.97
C GLY A 243 -18.71 -11.10 -7.42
N ASP A 244 -17.66 -11.89 -7.29
CA ASP A 244 -17.62 -13.30 -7.69
C ASP A 244 -18.13 -14.26 -6.58
N GLY A 245 -18.48 -13.72 -5.41
CA GLY A 245 -19.05 -14.45 -4.29
C GLY A 245 -18.03 -14.91 -3.24
N ILE A 246 -16.73 -14.71 -3.44
CA ILE A 246 -15.70 -14.95 -2.45
C ILE A 246 -15.35 -13.63 -1.73
N PRO A 247 -15.46 -13.56 -0.39
CA PRO A 247 -14.91 -12.43 0.35
C PRO A 247 -13.41 -12.31 0.09
N SER A 248 -12.94 -11.12 -0.28
CA SER A 248 -11.58 -10.91 -0.77
C SER A 248 -10.48 -11.35 0.18
N ILE A 249 -10.73 -11.34 1.49
CA ILE A 249 -9.78 -11.87 2.47
C ILE A 249 -9.56 -13.39 2.37
N LEU A 250 -10.50 -14.15 1.81
CA LEU A 250 -10.35 -15.58 1.58
C LEU A 250 -9.48 -15.91 0.37
N GLU A 251 -9.11 -14.90 -0.40
CA GLU A 251 -8.28 -15.01 -1.60
C GLU A 251 -6.81 -14.68 -1.32
N ASP A 252 -6.46 -14.44 -0.05
CA ASP A 252 -5.07 -14.47 0.44
C ASP A 252 -4.64 -15.94 0.53
N LEU A 253 -4.21 -16.51 -0.60
CA LEU A 253 -3.98 -17.96 -0.72
C LEU A 253 -2.80 -18.43 0.12
N ASP A 254 -1.76 -17.60 0.25
CA ASP A 254 -0.56 -17.91 1.03
C ASP A 254 -0.55 -17.33 2.46
N GLY A 255 -1.49 -16.42 2.77
CA GLY A 255 -1.66 -15.81 4.09
C GLY A 255 -0.57 -14.79 4.41
N ASP A 256 0.08 -14.19 3.41
CA ASP A 256 1.14 -13.19 3.60
C ASP A 256 0.61 -11.76 3.80
N GLY A 257 -0.71 -11.59 3.79
CA GLY A 257 -1.36 -10.31 3.98
C GLY A 257 -1.20 -9.38 2.77
N ASN A 258 -1.15 -9.90 1.55
CA ASN A 258 -1.08 -9.13 0.31
C ASN A 258 -1.85 -9.78 -0.86
N LEU A 259 -3.16 -9.58 -0.90
CA LEU A 259 -4.04 -10.03 -1.99
C LEU A 259 -3.58 -9.64 -3.40
N ASN A 260 -2.75 -8.59 -3.55
CA ASN A 260 -2.28 -8.16 -4.88
C ASN A 260 -1.16 -9.03 -5.46
N ASN A 261 -0.71 -10.10 -4.78
CA ASN A 261 0.25 -11.06 -5.33
C ASN A 261 -0.33 -12.47 -5.53
N ASP A 262 -1.56 -12.73 -5.09
CA ASP A 262 -2.28 -13.98 -5.31
C ASP A 262 -2.98 -13.94 -6.65
N ASN A 263 -2.49 -14.73 -7.59
CA ASN A 263 -3.04 -14.88 -8.93
C ASN A 263 -2.83 -16.32 -9.41
N THR A 264 -3.92 -17.06 -9.59
CA THR A 264 -3.88 -18.48 -9.99
C THR A 264 -3.50 -18.67 -11.45
N ASP A 265 -3.92 -17.79 -12.35
CA ASP A 265 -3.82 -17.96 -13.79
C ASP A 265 -2.77 -17.04 -14.47
N GLN A 266 -1.89 -16.39 -13.67
CA GLN A 266 -0.93 -15.36 -14.09
C GLN A 266 -0.08 -15.71 -15.32
N ASP A 267 0.18 -17.01 -15.52
CA ASP A 267 0.96 -17.54 -16.63
C ASP A 267 0.23 -17.43 -17.99
N THR A 268 -1.08 -17.30 -17.96
CA THR A 268 -1.96 -17.23 -19.14
C THR A 268 -2.44 -15.80 -19.43
N GLU A 269 -2.45 -14.95 -18.41
CA GLU A 269 -2.93 -13.58 -18.49
C GLU A 269 -2.04 -12.63 -19.32
N ARG A 270 -2.67 -11.56 -19.82
CA ARG A 270 -1.96 -10.46 -20.50
C ARG A 270 -1.71 -9.27 -19.58
N ILE A 271 -2.54 -9.13 -18.56
CA ILE A 271 -2.53 -8.06 -17.57
C ILE A 271 -2.72 -8.81 -16.27
N PHE A 272 -1.78 -8.68 -15.34
CA PHE A 272 -1.90 -9.30 -14.04
C PHE A 272 -3.16 -8.80 -13.34
N LEU A 273 -4.07 -9.71 -13.03
CA LEU A 273 -5.27 -9.48 -12.25
C LEU A 273 -5.23 -10.44 -11.05
N PRO A 274 -5.00 -9.95 -9.82
CA PRO A 274 -5.07 -10.82 -8.65
C PRO A 274 -6.49 -11.34 -8.45
N ASN A 275 -6.63 -12.55 -7.91
CA ASN A 275 -7.91 -13.28 -7.77
C ASN A 275 -9.02 -12.37 -7.22
N HIS A 276 -8.75 -11.60 -6.15
CA HIS A 276 -9.72 -10.69 -5.52
C HIS A 276 -10.29 -9.54 -6.38
N ASN A 277 -9.87 -9.48 -7.64
CA ASN A 277 -10.30 -8.53 -8.65
C ASN A 277 -10.51 -9.22 -10.01
N ASP A 278 -10.62 -10.54 -10.02
CA ASP A 278 -10.91 -11.40 -11.16
C ASP A 278 -12.18 -12.20 -10.88
N SER A 279 -13.03 -12.37 -11.88
CA SER A 279 -14.31 -13.10 -11.71
C SER A 279 -14.27 -14.55 -12.22
N ASP A 280 -13.11 -14.97 -12.71
CA ASP A 280 -12.78 -16.25 -13.34
C ASP A 280 -11.32 -16.55 -12.97
N ASP A 281 -11.09 -16.83 -11.69
CA ASP A 281 -9.80 -16.87 -10.99
C ASP A 281 -8.73 -17.75 -11.65
N ASP A 282 -9.14 -18.84 -12.30
CA ASP A 282 -8.26 -19.81 -12.94
C ASP A 282 -8.31 -19.75 -14.49
N ALA A 283 -9.15 -18.86 -15.03
CA ALA A 283 -9.43 -18.64 -16.43
C ALA A 283 -9.83 -19.89 -17.23
N ASP A 284 -10.56 -20.83 -16.62
CA ASP A 284 -11.11 -22.00 -17.30
C ASP A 284 -12.36 -21.67 -18.16
N GLY A 285 -12.97 -20.50 -17.92
CA GLY A 285 -14.13 -19.97 -18.61
C GLY A 285 -15.47 -20.24 -17.92
N ILE A 286 -15.46 -20.77 -16.71
CA ILE A 286 -16.57 -20.88 -15.77
C ILE A 286 -16.36 -19.78 -14.71
N PRO A 287 -17.31 -18.86 -14.49
CA PRO A 287 -17.13 -17.83 -13.47
C PRO A 287 -17.00 -18.46 -12.07
N THR A 288 -16.12 -17.91 -11.23
CA THR A 288 -15.86 -18.38 -9.86
C THR A 288 -17.14 -18.62 -9.05
N ILE A 289 -18.12 -17.73 -9.20
CA ILE A 289 -19.43 -17.82 -8.53
C ILE A 289 -20.22 -19.10 -8.85
N ASP A 290 -20.01 -19.68 -10.03
CA ASP A 290 -20.68 -20.90 -10.48
C ASP A 290 -19.98 -22.18 -9.95
N GLU A 291 -18.81 -22.04 -9.35
CA GLU A 291 -17.93 -23.13 -8.88
C GLU A 291 -17.92 -23.29 -7.36
N ILE A 292 -18.44 -22.29 -6.65
CA ILE A 292 -18.60 -22.30 -5.19
C ILE A 292 -20.03 -22.58 -4.76
N ASP A 293 -20.20 -22.97 -3.50
CA ASP A 293 -21.50 -23.06 -2.83
C ASP A 293 -21.62 -22.00 -1.73
N ILE A 294 -22.65 -21.14 -1.79
CA ILE A 294 -22.93 -20.12 -0.78
C ILE A 294 -24.20 -20.51 -0.01
N ASP A 295 -24.12 -20.59 1.32
CA ASP A 295 -25.27 -20.90 2.17
C ASP A 295 -26.20 -19.69 2.42
N ASN A 296 -27.30 -19.88 3.17
CA ASN A 296 -28.25 -18.78 3.42
C ASN A 296 -27.71 -17.70 4.36
N GLU A 297 -26.62 -18.00 5.06
CA GLU A 297 -25.92 -17.13 5.98
C GLU A 297 -24.77 -16.38 5.28
N GLY A 298 -24.48 -16.71 4.02
CA GLY A 298 -23.42 -16.10 3.21
C GLY A 298 -22.05 -16.78 3.37
N ASN A 299 -21.98 -17.97 3.98
CA ASN A 299 -20.71 -18.70 4.09
C ASN A 299 -20.41 -19.42 2.78
N VAL A 300 -19.16 -19.30 2.31
CA VAL A 300 -18.66 -19.94 1.09
C VAL A 300 -18.11 -21.33 1.41
N THR A 301 -18.40 -22.29 0.54
CA THR A 301 -17.78 -23.63 0.51
C THR A 301 -17.18 -23.84 -0.87
N PHE A 302 -15.89 -24.21 -0.91
CA PHE A 302 -15.17 -24.49 -2.14
C PHE A 302 -15.38 -25.94 -2.58
N ARG A 303 -15.67 -26.15 -3.86
CA ARG A 303 -15.79 -27.47 -4.48
C ARG A 303 -14.42 -27.97 -4.92
N ASP A 304 -14.31 -29.28 -5.05
CA ASP A 304 -13.16 -30.04 -5.57
C ASP A 304 -13.76 -31.23 -6.32
N THR A 305 -14.10 -31.00 -7.59
CA THR A 305 -14.91 -31.89 -8.42
C THR A 305 -14.13 -33.11 -8.89
N ASP A 306 -12.83 -32.94 -9.15
CA ASP A 306 -11.95 -34.00 -9.65
C ASP A 306 -11.23 -34.78 -8.52
N GLY A 307 -11.15 -34.18 -7.32
CA GLY A 307 -10.63 -34.78 -6.10
C GLY A 307 -9.11 -34.70 -5.95
N ASP A 308 -8.44 -33.77 -6.63
CA ASP A 308 -6.98 -33.61 -6.60
C ASP A 308 -6.49 -32.75 -5.41
N GLY A 309 -7.40 -32.02 -4.78
CA GLY A 309 -7.16 -31.19 -3.59
C GLY A 309 -6.95 -29.71 -3.87
N ILE A 310 -7.05 -29.27 -5.13
CA ILE A 310 -7.24 -27.86 -5.51
C ILE A 310 -8.76 -27.62 -5.61
N SER A 311 -9.18 -26.41 -5.29
CA SER A 311 -10.61 -26.09 -5.39
C SER A 311 -10.96 -25.67 -6.82
N ASP A 312 -12.17 -25.97 -7.29
CA ASP A 312 -12.61 -25.75 -8.68
C ASP A 312 -12.28 -24.33 -9.18
N HIS A 313 -12.64 -23.27 -8.43
CA HIS A 313 -12.29 -21.88 -8.76
C HIS A 313 -10.79 -21.55 -8.88
N LEU A 314 -9.90 -22.46 -8.51
CA LEU A 314 -8.45 -22.33 -8.63
C LEU A 314 -7.86 -23.44 -9.52
N ASP A 315 -8.70 -24.21 -10.21
CA ASP A 315 -8.33 -25.45 -10.93
C ASP A 315 -8.89 -25.53 -12.35
N SER A 316 -8.07 -25.04 -13.28
CA SER A 316 -8.42 -24.91 -14.70
C SER A 316 -8.72 -26.22 -15.45
N ASP A 317 -8.53 -27.39 -14.83
CA ASP A 317 -8.85 -28.70 -15.43
C ASP A 317 -9.85 -29.58 -14.66
N SER A 318 -10.63 -28.96 -13.76
CA SER A 318 -11.66 -29.61 -12.92
C SER A 318 -12.90 -30.20 -13.66
#